data_AF-A0A428WJN9-F1
#
_entry.id   AF-A0A428WJN9-F1
#
_cell.length_a   1.000
_cell.length_b   1.000
_cell.length_c   1.000
_cell.angle_alpha   90.00
_cell.angle_beta   90.00
_cell.angle_gamma   90.00
#
_symmetry.space_group_name_H-M   'P 1'
#
loop_
_entity.id
_entity.type
_entity.pdbx_description
1 polymer ?
#
loop_
_entity_poly.entity_id
_entity_poly.type
_entity_poly.pdbx_seq_one_letter_code
_entity_poly.pdbx_strand_id
1 'polypeptide(L)'
;MATVALTTENFDEVTGKGGIVLVDFWASWCGPCVRFAPTYERSSEKHTEITFGKVDTEAQQELAAKFDIRSIPTIMAVRDGVIVFSQPGALPESALESLIDQVEKLDME
;
A
#
# COMPACT_ATOMS: atom_id res chain seq x y z
N MET A 1 0.55 6.27 -14.76
CA MET A 1 1.39 5.14 -14.31
C MET A 1 0.79 4.69 -13.00
N ALA A 2 -0.06 3.66 -13.02
CA ALA A 2 -1.02 3.42 -11.94
C ALA A 2 -0.33 2.99 -10.63
N THR A 3 0.61 2.06 -10.67
CA THR A 3 1.27 1.59 -9.43
C THR A 3 2.76 1.37 -9.62
N VAL A 4 3.50 1.40 -8.51
CA VAL A 4 4.94 1.15 -8.45
C VAL A 4 5.18 -0.20 -7.80
N ALA A 5 5.97 -1.06 -8.43
CA ALA A 5 6.42 -2.30 -7.80
C ALA A 5 7.48 -1.96 -6.73
N LEU A 6 7.19 -2.30 -5.48
CA LEU A 6 8.09 -2.12 -4.36
C LEU A 6 8.86 -3.41 -4.08
N THR A 7 10.18 -3.28 -3.96
CA THR A 7 11.14 -4.34 -3.68
C THR A 7 12.02 -3.95 -2.52
N THR A 8 12.76 -4.90 -1.94
CA THR A 8 13.70 -4.61 -0.84
C THR A 8 14.71 -3.52 -1.21
N GLU A 9 15.02 -3.37 -2.51
CA GLU A 9 15.98 -2.39 -3.02
C GLU A 9 15.45 -0.96 -3.04
N ASN A 10 14.14 -0.77 -3.27
CA ASN A 10 13.56 0.57 -3.47
C ASN A 10 12.57 1.00 -2.37
N PHE A 11 12.13 0.08 -1.50
CA PHE A 11 11.05 0.35 -0.55
C PHE A 11 11.37 1.56 0.33
N ASP A 12 12.51 1.51 1.02
CA ASP A 12 12.91 2.55 1.97
C ASP A 12 13.15 3.90 1.27
N GLU A 13 13.63 3.88 0.02
CA GLU A 13 13.80 5.09 -0.80
C GLU A 13 12.45 5.70 -1.17
N VAL A 14 11.48 4.88 -1.61
CA VAL A 14 10.15 5.37 -2.02
C VAL A 14 9.37 5.89 -0.83
N THR A 15 9.37 5.15 0.29
CA THR A 15 8.62 5.54 1.49
C THR A 15 9.28 6.66 2.28
N GLY A 16 10.59 6.85 2.13
CA GLY A 16 11.37 7.87 2.85
C GLY A 16 11.42 9.24 2.17
N LYS A 17 10.88 9.40 0.95
CA LYS A 17 10.92 10.65 0.18
C LYS A 17 9.98 11.76 0.68
N GLY A 18 9.26 11.53 1.76
CA GLY A 18 8.18 12.41 2.21
C GLY A 18 6.88 12.19 1.44
N GLY A 19 5.77 12.66 1.99
CA GLY A 19 4.43 12.45 1.43
C GLY A 19 3.82 11.10 1.82
N ILE A 20 2.82 10.67 1.06
CA ILE A 20 2.02 9.48 1.37
C ILE A 20 2.33 8.36 0.38
N VAL A 21 2.58 7.18 0.92
CA VAL A 21 2.70 5.93 0.17
C VAL A 21 1.68 4.94 0.70
N LEU A 22 0.75 4.53 -0.16
CA LEU A 22 -0.09 3.36 0.10
C LEU A 22 0.60 2.12 -0.47
N VAL A 23 0.54 1.01 0.26
CA VAL A 23 1.17 -0.25 -0.11
C VAL A 23 0.16 -1.38 -0.04
N ASP A 24 -0.01 -2.09 -1.15
CA ASP A 24 -0.76 -3.35 -1.24
C ASP A 24 0.21 -4.54 -1.24
N PHE A 25 0.22 -5.31 -0.15
CA PHE A 25 0.91 -6.59 -0.08
C PHE A 25 0.02 -7.68 -0.67
N TRP A 26 0.43 -8.29 -1.77
CA TRP A 26 -0.42 -9.15 -2.59
C TRP A 26 0.32 -10.40 -3.11
N ALA A 27 -0.44 -11.33 -3.68
CA ALA A 27 0.10 -12.44 -4.48
C ALA A 27 -0.88 -12.83 -5.59
N SER A 28 -0.38 -13.42 -6.67
CA SER A 28 -1.20 -13.80 -7.85
C SER A 28 -2.22 -14.91 -7.58
N TRP A 29 -1.93 -15.81 -6.65
CA TRP A 29 -2.82 -16.90 -6.23
C TRP A 29 -3.89 -16.45 -5.23
N CYS A 30 -3.77 -15.24 -4.68
CA CYS A 30 -4.69 -14.68 -3.71
C CYS A 30 -5.93 -14.10 -4.40
N GLY A 31 -7.03 -14.88 -4.41
CA GLY A 31 -8.30 -14.46 -5.01
C GLY A 31 -8.82 -13.09 -4.53
N PRO A 32 -8.80 -12.76 -3.22
CA PRO A 32 -9.15 -11.42 -2.73
C PRO A 32 -8.24 -10.31 -3.28
N CYS A 33 -6.94 -10.56 -3.40
CA CYS A 33 -5.97 -9.61 -3.94
C CYS A 33 -6.27 -9.28 -5.42
N VAL A 34 -6.52 -10.32 -6.23
CA VAL A 34 -6.88 -10.14 -7.65
C VAL A 34 -8.18 -9.35 -7.81
N ARG A 35 -9.17 -9.56 -6.93
CA ARG A 35 -10.42 -8.78 -6.95
C ARG A 35 -10.23 -7.33 -6.48
N PHE A 36 -9.28 -7.08 -5.57
CA PHE A 36 -9.00 -5.76 -5.04
C PHE A 36 -8.17 -4.90 -6.01
N ALA A 37 -7.28 -5.52 -6.79
CA ALA A 37 -6.34 -4.83 -7.69
C ALA A 37 -6.99 -3.75 -8.59
N PRO A 38 -8.14 -3.99 -9.26
CA PRO A 38 -8.77 -2.95 -10.08
C PRO A 38 -9.24 -1.73 -9.27
N THR A 39 -9.66 -1.93 -8.01
CA THR A 39 -10.06 -0.82 -7.13
C THR A 39 -8.85 0.00 -6.70
N TYR A 40 -7.75 -0.68 -6.37
CA TYR A 40 -6.49 -0.03 -6.03
C TYR A 40 -5.93 0.78 -7.20
N GLU A 41 -5.95 0.21 -8.42
CA GLU A 41 -5.52 0.88 -9.64
C GLU A 41 -6.39 2.10 -9.97
N ARG A 42 -7.72 2.00 -9.87
CA ARG A 42 -8.59 3.18 -10.07
C ARG A 42 -8.32 4.30 -9.06
N SER A 43 -8.07 3.95 -7.80
CA SER A 43 -7.74 4.95 -6.78
C SER A 43 -6.40 5.63 -7.07
N SER A 44 -5.41 4.86 -7.54
CA SER A 44 -4.11 5.40 -7.94
C SER A 44 -4.15 6.36 -9.12
N GLU A 45 -5.13 6.21 -10.01
CA GLU A 45 -5.34 7.14 -11.13
C GLU A 45 -6.02 8.45 -10.68
N LYS A 46 -6.77 8.41 -9.57
CA LYS A 46 -7.45 9.59 -8.99
C LYS A 46 -6.51 10.43 -8.12
N HIS A 47 -5.65 9.77 -7.33
CA HIS A 47 -4.81 10.41 -6.31
C HIS A 47 -3.36 10.47 -6.73
N THR A 48 -3.06 11.37 -7.67
CA THR A 48 -1.73 11.46 -8.31
C THR A 48 -0.63 12.01 -7.41
N GLU A 49 -0.99 12.60 -6.27
CA GLU A 49 -0.05 13.07 -5.24
C GLU A 49 0.38 11.95 -4.27
N ILE A 50 -0.32 10.82 -4.28
CA ILE A 50 -0.03 9.66 -3.45
C ILE A 50 0.70 8.61 -4.29
N THR A 51 1.75 8.02 -3.70
CA THR A 51 2.40 6.87 -4.35
C THR A 51 1.65 5.59 -4.01
N PHE A 52 1.18 4.87 -5.02
CA PHE A 52 0.56 3.56 -4.85
C PHE A 52 1.59 2.47 -5.15
N GLY A 53 2.14 1.89 -4.09
CA GLY A 53 3.08 0.78 -4.12
C GLY A 53 2.39 -0.58 -4.07
N LYS A 54 3.02 -1.58 -4.67
CA LYS A 54 2.61 -2.99 -4.57
C LYS A 54 3.81 -3.86 -4.23
N VAL A 55 3.67 -4.72 -3.23
CA VAL A 55 4.67 -5.72 -2.83
C VAL A 55 4.12 -7.10 -3.12
N ASP A 56 4.73 -7.81 -4.07
CA ASP A 56 4.45 -9.24 -4.26
C ASP A 56 5.15 -10.04 -3.15
N THR A 57 4.36 -10.65 -2.26
CA THR A 57 4.90 -11.36 -1.09
C THR A 57 5.63 -12.66 -1.46
N GLU A 58 5.38 -13.22 -2.66
CA GLU A 58 6.12 -14.38 -3.15
C GLU A 58 7.53 -13.98 -3.60
N ALA A 59 7.64 -12.82 -4.26
CA ALA A 59 8.92 -12.32 -4.75
C ALA A 59 9.73 -11.58 -3.67
N GLN A 60 9.05 -10.96 -2.70
CA GLN A 60 9.66 -10.08 -1.69
C GLN A 60 9.41 -10.61 -0.27
N GLN A 61 9.79 -11.86 -0.03
CA GLN A 61 9.57 -12.55 1.27
C GLN A 61 10.22 -11.81 2.44
N GLU A 62 11.39 -11.19 2.24
CA GLU A 62 12.07 -10.42 3.28
C GLU A 62 11.27 -9.17 3.68
N LEU A 63 10.71 -8.43 2.73
CA LEU A 63 9.83 -7.30 3.01
C LEU A 63 8.55 -7.74 3.73
N ALA A 64 7.93 -8.83 3.27
CA ALA A 64 6.75 -9.39 3.93
C ALA A 64 7.05 -9.78 5.38
N ALA A 65 8.22 -10.37 5.65
CA ALA A 65 8.67 -10.70 7.00
C ALA A 65 9.01 -9.45 7.83
N LYS A 66 9.70 -8.46 7.26
CA LYS A 66 10.05 -7.18 7.91
C LYS A 66 8.81 -6.47 8.47
N PHE A 67 7.69 -6.55 7.76
CA PHE A 67 6.42 -5.92 8.14
C PHE A 67 5.41 -6.87 8.79
N ASP A 68 5.82 -8.09 9.16
CA ASP A 68 4.98 -9.12 9.78
C ASP A 68 3.67 -9.37 9.02
N ILE A 69 3.74 -9.46 7.69
CA ILE A 69 2.59 -9.70 6.82
C ILE A 69 2.18 -11.17 6.91
N ARG A 70 1.10 -11.42 7.67
CA ARG A 70 0.58 -12.77 7.92
C ARG A 70 -0.62 -13.16 7.06
N SER A 71 -1.22 -12.19 6.37
CA SER A 71 -2.38 -12.39 5.53
C SER A 71 -2.37 -11.38 4.39
N ILE A 72 -2.88 -11.80 3.23
CA ILE A 72 -2.96 -10.96 2.05
C ILE A 72 -4.40 -10.91 1.49
N PRO A 73 -4.83 -9.78 0.92
CA PRO A 73 -4.06 -8.54 0.83
C PRO A 73 -3.91 -7.87 2.20
N THR A 74 -2.83 -7.13 2.41
CA THR A 74 -2.67 -6.21 3.54
C THR A 74 -2.42 -4.83 2.99
N ILE A 75 -3.18 -3.85 3.47
CA ILE A 75 -3.03 -2.45 3.08
C ILE A 75 -2.27 -1.72 4.17
N MET A 76 -1.19 -1.06 3.77
CA MET A 76 -0.37 -0.24 4.64
C MET A 76 -0.35 1.19 4.11
N ALA A 77 -0.37 2.17 5.01
CA ALA A 77 -0.11 3.56 4.68
C ALA A 77 1.14 4.04 5.42
N VAL A 78 2.05 4.63 4.65
CA VAL A 78 3.23 5.32 5.14
C VAL A 78 3.05 6.80 4.87
N ARG A 79 3.28 7.64 5.87
CA ARG A 79 3.31 9.09 5.74
C ARG A 79 4.62 9.62 6.28
N ASP A 80 5.36 10.34 5.45
CA ASP A 80 6.63 10.96 5.80
C ASP A 80 7.64 9.96 6.43
N GLY A 81 7.70 8.75 5.86
CA GLY A 81 8.56 7.66 6.33
C GLY A 81 8.03 6.90 7.56
N VAL A 82 6.89 7.28 8.12
CA VAL A 82 6.26 6.64 9.29
C VAL A 82 5.07 5.80 8.87
N ILE A 83 5.01 4.54 9.33
CA ILE A 83 3.82 3.70 9.13
C ILE A 83 2.71 4.20 10.04
N VAL A 84 1.62 4.69 9.43
CA VAL A 84 0.47 5.27 10.15
C VAL A 84 -0.76 4.37 10.08
N PHE A 85 -0.75 3.39 9.18
CA PHE A 85 -1.82 2.39 9.05
C PHE A 85 -1.25 1.06 8.54
N SER A 86 -1.74 -0.05 9.06
CA SER A 86 -1.51 -1.39 8.49
C SER A 86 -2.65 -2.31 8.91
N GLN A 87 -3.42 -2.79 7.94
CA GLN A 87 -4.55 -3.67 8.21
C GLN A 87 -4.66 -4.78 7.15
N PRO A 88 -4.86 -6.04 7.58
CA PRO A 88 -5.17 -7.12 6.66
C PRO A 88 -6.59 -7.03 6.12
N GLY A 89 -6.75 -7.50 4.88
CA GLY A 89 -8.00 -7.59 4.15
C GLY A 89 -8.12 -6.57 3.02
N ALA A 90 -8.89 -6.94 1.99
CA ALA A 90 -9.22 -6.05 0.89
C ALA A 90 -10.20 -4.97 1.38
N LEU A 91 -9.94 -3.72 1.03
CA LEU A 91 -10.84 -2.62 1.34
C LEU A 91 -11.85 -2.40 0.20
N PRO A 92 -13.15 -2.20 0.51
CA PRO A 92 -14.07 -1.61 -0.46
C PRO A 92 -13.58 -0.22 -0.88
N GLU A 93 -13.98 0.24 -2.08
CA GLU A 93 -13.55 1.54 -2.61
C GLU A 93 -13.82 2.68 -1.62
N SER A 94 -15.01 2.77 -1.03
CA SER A 94 -15.33 3.80 -0.04
C SER A 94 -14.44 3.78 1.21
N ALA A 95 -13.98 2.60 1.65
CA ALA A 95 -13.09 2.47 2.78
C ALA A 95 -11.65 2.85 2.42
N LEU A 96 -11.22 2.55 1.20
CA LEU A 96 -9.92 2.98 0.68
C LEU A 96 -9.85 4.50 0.56
N GLU A 97 -10.88 5.13 0.01
CA GLU A 97 -10.99 6.60 -0.08
C GLU A 97 -11.03 7.24 1.32
N SER A 98 -11.78 6.65 2.26
CA SER A 98 -11.79 7.12 3.65
C SER A 98 -10.44 6.97 4.35
N LEU A 99 -9.67 5.93 4.03
CA LEU A 99 -8.30 5.77 4.54
C LEU A 99 -7.40 6.88 4.00
N ILE A 100 -7.45 7.17 2.71
CA ILE A 100 -6.69 8.25 2.07
C ILE A 100 -6.97 9.58 2.77
N ASP A 101 -8.24 9.95 2.89
CA ASP A 101 -8.68 11.17 3.57
C ASP A 101 -8.14 11.29 5.00
N GLN A 102 -8.12 10.18 5.75
CA GLN A 102 -7.61 10.15 7.13
C GLN A 102 -6.10 10.32 7.16
N VAL A 103 -5.39 9.64 6.27
CA VAL A 103 -3.93 9.71 6.19
C VAL A 103 -3.48 11.08 5.74
N GLU A 104 -4.19 11.77 4.85
CA GLU A 104 -3.92 13.16 4.45
C GLU A 104 -4.16 14.17 5.57
N LYS A 105 -5.21 13.97 6.36
CA LYS A 105 -5.56 14.88 7.47
C LYS A 105 -4.79 14.62 8.75
N LEU A 106 -4.01 13.54 8.80
CA LEU A 106 -3.20 13.21 9.97
C LEU A 106 -2.24 14.35 10.29
N ASP A 107 -2.20 14.76 11.56
CA ASP A 107 -1.22 15.72 12.02
C ASP A 107 0.10 14.99 12.28
N MET A 108 1.19 15.48 11.68
CA MET A 108 2.53 14.90 11.78
C MET A 108 3.49 15.80 12.57
N GLU A 109 2.98 16.85 13.23
CA GLU A 109 3.74 17.74 14.12
C GLU A 109 4.29 17.06 15.39
#